data_AF-A0A166IDR3-F1
#
_entry.id   AF-A0A166IDR3-F1
#
_cell.length_a   1.000
_cell.length_b   1.000
_cell.length_c   1.000
_cell.angle_alpha   90.00
_cell.angle_beta   90.00
_cell.angle_gamma   90.00
#
_symmetry.space_group_name_H-M   'P 1'
#
loop_
_entity.id
_entity.type
_entity.pdbx_description
1 polymer ?
#
loop_
_entity_poly.entity_id
_entity_poly.type
_entity_poly.pdbx_seq_one_letter_code
_entity_poly.pdbx_strand_id
1 'polypeptide(L)'
;MAKVKMIIYGLIALISLISTLSINASALIQLPPADISFASSNFIWPTQGFISQGFRKYQHEGIDIAGASGTPIFAVASGVVVKAGWDNWGLGNAMEIKHLDQSVTVYGHNRRLLVTKGQKVEQGQIIAEMGSTGNSSAPHLHFEVFPNGRVAADPIPLLASATTEKKPPSLNQPVSKPPTAQEVSPLPVSIETECNDMILLPGETANNLMKICQDNAQLFRQP
;
A
#
# COMPACT_ATOMS: atom_id res chain seq x y z
N MET A 1 79.86 26.06 -5.72
CA MET A 1 78.52 25.50 -6.06
C MET A 1 78.40 24.00 -5.68
N ALA A 2 78.86 23.60 -4.48
CA ALA A 2 78.82 22.19 -4.06
C ALA A 2 78.12 21.97 -2.69
N LYS A 3 77.78 23.04 -1.95
CA LYS A 3 77.13 22.94 -0.63
C LYS A 3 75.60 23.04 -0.64
N VAL A 4 74.99 23.43 -1.76
CA VAL A 4 73.51 23.59 -1.88
C VAL A 4 72.81 22.33 -2.39
N LYS A 5 73.53 21.40 -3.05
CA LYS A 5 72.92 20.16 -3.55
C LYS A 5 72.70 19.08 -2.47
N MET A 6 73.39 19.14 -1.32
CA MET A 6 73.25 18.14 -0.26
C MET A 6 72.01 18.31 0.65
N ILE A 7 71.35 19.48 0.64
CA ILE A 7 70.20 19.74 1.51
C ILE A 7 68.88 19.29 0.84
N ILE A 8 68.85 19.27 -0.50
CA ILE A 8 67.65 18.90 -1.27
C ILE A 8 67.41 17.37 -1.23
N TYR A 9 68.46 16.55 -1.27
CA TYR A 9 68.30 15.09 -1.20
C TYR A 9 68.02 14.55 0.22
N GLY A 10 68.29 15.35 1.26
CA GLY A 10 67.98 14.99 2.65
C GLY A 10 66.50 15.13 3.03
N LEU A 11 65.77 16.07 2.43
CA LEU A 11 64.32 16.24 2.66
C LEU A 11 63.46 15.26 1.86
N ILE A 12 63.92 14.83 0.68
CA ILE A 12 63.18 13.88 -0.16
C ILE A 12 63.30 12.45 0.39
N ALA A 13 64.37 12.13 1.13
CA ALA A 13 64.53 10.83 1.78
C ALA A 13 63.72 10.67 3.10
N LEU A 14 63.21 11.77 3.69
CA LEU A 14 62.40 11.72 4.92
C LEU A 14 60.89 11.63 4.63
N ILE A 15 60.45 11.97 3.41
CA ILE A 15 59.03 11.86 3.00
C ILE A 15 58.67 10.45 2.51
N SER A 16 59.65 9.58 2.25
CA SER A 16 59.40 8.17 1.89
C SER A 16 59.43 7.18 3.07
N LEU A 17 59.57 7.64 4.32
CA LEU A 17 59.72 6.74 5.49
C LEU A 17 58.61 6.84 6.56
N ILE A 18 57.51 7.54 6.30
CA ILE A 18 56.36 7.55 7.22
C ILE A 18 55.08 7.55 6.38
N SER A 19 54.52 6.35 6.16
CA SER A 19 53.08 6.04 6.07
C SER A 19 52.79 4.74 5.31
N THR A 20 53.57 3.67 5.50
CA THR A 20 53.02 2.32 5.32
C THR A 20 52.38 1.90 6.64
N LEU A 21 51.25 2.53 6.98
CA LEU A 21 50.35 1.97 7.98
C LEU A 21 49.68 0.76 7.34
N SER A 22 50.08 -0.42 7.80
CA SER A 22 49.42 -1.69 7.58
C SER A 22 47.93 -1.57 7.83
N ILE A 23 47.14 -1.63 6.77
CA ILE A 23 45.72 -1.97 6.89
C ILE A 23 45.66 -3.50 6.95
N ASN A 24 45.86 -4.05 8.15
CA ASN A 24 45.35 -5.38 8.46
C ASN A 24 43.83 -5.29 8.50
N ALA A 25 43.17 -5.40 7.35
CA ALA A 25 41.73 -5.63 7.28
C ALA A 25 41.43 -7.13 7.16
N SER A 26 42.13 -7.96 7.96
CA SER A 26 41.66 -9.31 8.27
C SER A 26 40.75 -9.24 9.48
N ALA A 27 39.58 -8.64 9.28
CA ALA A 27 38.39 -8.90 10.08
C ALA A 27 37.21 -8.76 9.14
N LEU A 28 37.13 -9.74 8.23
CA LEU A 28 35.87 -10.17 7.65
C LEU A 28 34.91 -10.42 8.82
N ILE A 29 34.11 -9.42 9.18
CA ILE A 29 32.72 -9.73 9.50
C ILE A 29 32.09 -10.02 8.13
N GLN A 30 32.45 -11.17 7.57
CA GLN A 30 31.53 -11.90 6.73
C GLN A 30 30.41 -12.24 7.72
N LEU A 31 29.44 -11.33 7.87
CA LEU A 31 28.16 -11.77 8.38
C LEU A 31 27.86 -13.02 7.55
N PRO A 32 27.45 -14.14 8.18
CA PRO A 32 26.88 -15.23 7.39
C PRO A 32 25.91 -14.56 6.41
N PRO A 33 25.90 -14.93 5.11
CA PRO A 33 24.94 -14.35 4.17
C PRO A 33 23.64 -14.38 4.91
N ALA A 34 23.13 -13.18 5.27
CA ALA A 34 22.03 -13.09 6.20
C ALA A 34 21.02 -14.05 5.62
N ASP A 35 20.72 -15.12 6.35
CA ASP A 35 19.73 -16.07 5.88
C ASP A 35 18.59 -15.15 5.49
N ILE A 36 18.25 -15.14 4.19
CA ILE A 36 17.05 -14.46 3.72
C ILE A 36 15.91 -15.36 4.21
N SER A 37 15.84 -15.56 5.54
CA SER A 37 14.63 -15.39 6.28
C SER A 37 14.06 -14.10 5.73
N PHE A 38 13.21 -14.26 4.73
CA PHE A 38 12.14 -13.32 4.45
C PHE A 38 11.55 -13.08 5.83
N ALA A 39 12.02 -12.04 6.53
CA ALA A 39 11.40 -11.58 7.75
C ALA A 39 9.97 -11.42 7.31
N SER A 40 9.10 -12.34 7.76
CA SER A 40 7.79 -12.59 7.16
C SER A 40 7.19 -11.22 6.91
N SER A 41 7.17 -10.78 5.66
CA SER A 41 6.77 -9.42 5.38
C SER A 41 5.37 -9.35 5.97
N ASN A 42 5.20 -8.47 6.95
CA ASN A 42 4.06 -8.53 7.86
C ASN A 42 2.85 -7.91 7.17
N PHE A 43 2.65 -8.27 5.90
CA PHE A 43 1.72 -7.67 4.97
C PHE A 43 0.31 -8.11 5.31
N ILE A 44 -0.57 -7.14 5.41
CA ILE A 44 -2.00 -7.38 5.46
C ILE A 44 -2.55 -7.52 4.03
N TRP A 45 -3.75 -8.07 3.90
CA TRP A 45 -4.47 -8.04 2.63
C TRP A 45 -4.72 -6.60 2.16
N PRO A 46 -4.45 -6.28 0.87
CA PRO A 46 -4.59 -4.93 0.35
C PRO A 46 -6.04 -4.49 0.10
N THR A 47 -6.99 -5.42 0.07
CA THR A 47 -8.42 -5.14 -0.14
C THR A 47 -9.24 -6.38 0.24
N GLN A 48 -10.54 -6.20 0.43
CA GLN A 48 -11.50 -7.32 0.44
C GLN A 48 -11.83 -7.73 -1.01
N GLY A 49 -12.02 -9.03 -1.25
CA GLY A 49 -12.42 -9.56 -2.55
C GLY A 49 -12.11 -11.05 -2.69
N PHE A 50 -12.10 -11.54 -3.94
CA PHE A 50 -11.63 -12.88 -4.28
C PHE A 50 -10.56 -12.80 -5.36
N ILE A 51 -9.63 -13.74 -5.37
CA ILE A 51 -8.57 -13.80 -6.38
C ILE A 51 -9.21 -14.26 -7.71
N SER A 52 -9.25 -13.37 -8.69
CA SER A 52 -9.71 -13.68 -10.05
C SER A 52 -8.58 -14.18 -10.95
N GLN A 53 -7.34 -13.80 -10.65
CA GLN A 53 -6.16 -14.23 -11.40
C GLN A 53 -4.94 -14.36 -10.48
N GLY A 54 -4.22 -15.48 -10.61
CA GLY A 54 -3.00 -15.75 -9.84
C GLY A 54 -1.72 -15.22 -10.49
N PHE A 55 -0.64 -15.23 -9.70
CA PHE A 55 0.70 -14.89 -10.15
C PHE A 55 1.24 -15.90 -11.16
N ARG A 56 1.87 -15.40 -12.23
CA ARG A 56 2.58 -16.18 -13.24
C ARG A 56 3.81 -15.41 -13.68
N LYS A 57 4.98 -15.84 -13.22
CA LYS A 57 6.27 -15.18 -13.51
C LYS A 57 6.41 -14.84 -15.01
N TYR A 58 6.73 -13.58 -15.31
CA TYR A 58 6.88 -13.01 -16.67
C TYR A 58 5.62 -12.90 -17.54
N GLN A 59 4.44 -13.26 -17.01
CA GLN A 59 3.16 -13.15 -17.73
C GLN A 59 2.15 -12.30 -16.95
N HIS A 60 2.13 -12.47 -15.63
CA HIS A 60 1.28 -11.76 -14.70
C HIS A 60 2.05 -11.60 -13.38
N GLU A 61 2.65 -10.42 -13.19
CA GLU A 61 3.62 -10.16 -12.12
C GLU A 61 2.98 -9.91 -10.75
N GLY A 62 1.65 -10.04 -10.66
CA GLY A 62 0.89 -9.90 -9.44
C GLY A 62 -0.28 -10.87 -9.33
N ILE A 63 -1.19 -10.56 -8.43
CA ILE A 63 -2.52 -11.18 -8.33
C ILE A 63 -3.59 -10.16 -8.66
N ASP A 64 -4.69 -10.62 -9.22
CA ASP A 64 -5.89 -9.79 -9.40
C ASP A 64 -6.91 -10.16 -8.34
N ILE A 65 -7.36 -9.17 -7.59
CA ILE A 65 -8.39 -9.30 -6.55
C ILE A 65 -9.64 -8.58 -7.04
N ALA A 66 -10.64 -9.35 -7.47
CA ALA A 66 -11.90 -8.84 -7.96
C ALA A 66 -12.80 -8.36 -6.81
N GLY A 67 -13.49 -7.24 -7.06
CA GLY A 67 -14.39 -6.60 -6.11
C GLY A 67 -15.24 -5.53 -6.79
N ALA A 68 -16.07 -4.82 -6.02
CA ALA A 68 -16.87 -3.73 -6.56
C ALA A 68 -16.01 -2.47 -6.81
N SER A 69 -16.35 -1.69 -7.84
CA SER A 69 -15.77 -0.35 -8.02
C SER A 69 -16.01 0.50 -6.77
N GLY A 70 -14.96 1.17 -6.27
CA GLY A 70 -15.01 1.93 -5.02
C GLY A 70 -14.63 1.15 -3.76
N THR A 71 -14.38 -0.17 -3.86
CA THR A 71 -13.86 -0.94 -2.71
C THR A 71 -12.54 -0.32 -2.22
N PRO A 72 -12.36 -0.09 -0.91
CA PRO A 72 -11.16 0.55 -0.38
C PRO A 72 -9.94 -0.34 -0.55
N ILE A 73 -8.84 0.27 -0.98
CA ILE A 73 -7.52 -0.36 -1.10
C ILE A 73 -6.61 0.20 -0.01
N PHE A 74 -5.94 -0.69 0.71
CA PHE A 74 -5.12 -0.42 1.87
C PHE A 74 -3.64 -0.60 1.55
N ALA A 75 -2.78 0.21 2.19
CA ALA A 75 -1.34 -0.05 2.19
C ALA A 75 -1.04 -1.33 2.98
N VAL A 76 -0.42 -2.32 2.34
CA VAL A 76 -0.14 -3.62 2.99
C VAL A 76 0.86 -3.52 4.14
N ALA A 77 1.70 -2.48 4.14
CA ALA A 77 2.63 -2.13 5.20
C ALA A 77 2.93 -0.63 5.14
N SER A 78 3.46 -0.08 6.22
CA SER A 78 3.91 1.32 6.27
C SER A 78 5.03 1.57 5.25
N GLY A 79 5.08 2.77 4.67
CA GLY A 79 6.05 3.09 3.63
C GLY A 79 5.94 4.50 3.08
N VAL A 80 6.62 4.73 1.96
CA VAL A 80 6.60 5.99 1.21
C VAL A 80 6.12 5.72 -0.20
N VAL A 81 5.14 6.51 -0.66
CA VAL A 81 4.65 6.46 -2.04
C VAL A 81 5.74 6.98 -2.97
N VAL A 82 6.31 6.13 -3.82
CA VAL A 82 7.39 6.50 -4.75
C VAL A 82 6.88 6.86 -6.15
N LYS A 83 5.70 6.36 -6.50
CA LYS A 83 4.96 6.71 -7.72
C LYS A 83 3.46 6.77 -7.41
N ALA A 84 2.75 7.73 -7.99
CA ALA A 84 1.29 7.82 -7.95
C ALA A 84 0.83 8.61 -9.17
N GLY A 85 -0.04 8.03 -9.99
CA GLY A 85 -0.59 8.69 -11.18
C GLY A 85 -0.98 7.69 -12.26
N TRP A 86 -1.17 8.21 -13.48
CA TRP A 86 -1.47 7.38 -14.64
C TRP A 86 -0.22 6.63 -15.12
N ASP A 87 -0.37 5.33 -15.32
CA ASP A 87 0.61 4.42 -15.87
C ASP A 87 0.21 3.98 -17.28
N ASN A 88 1.10 4.25 -18.25
CA ASN A 88 0.87 3.97 -19.67
C ASN A 88 1.17 2.53 -20.08
N TRP A 89 1.62 1.67 -19.15
CA TRP A 89 2.00 0.28 -19.43
C TRP A 89 0.87 -0.71 -19.16
N GLY A 90 -0.32 -0.20 -18.84
CA GLY A 90 -1.54 -0.98 -18.67
C GLY A 90 -2.15 -0.87 -17.30
N LEU A 91 -1.43 -0.39 -16.28
CA LEU A 91 -1.95 -0.33 -14.91
C LEU A 91 -2.97 0.81 -14.69
N GLY A 92 -3.10 1.77 -15.61
CA GLY A 92 -4.06 2.88 -15.46
C GLY A 92 -3.68 3.79 -14.29
N ASN A 93 -4.63 4.21 -13.45
CA ASN A 93 -4.24 4.91 -12.22
C ASN A 93 -3.58 3.91 -11.26
N ALA A 94 -2.29 4.10 -11.02
CA ALA A 94 -1.48 3.20 -10.23
C ALA A 94 -0.61 3.95 -9.22
N MET A 95 -0.16 3.22 -8.22
CA MET A 95 0.86 3.70 -7.29
C MET A 95 1.84 2.61 -6.91
N GLU A 96 3.01 3.04 -6.45
CA GLU A 96 4.07 2.19 -5.92
C GLU A 96 4.44 2.68 -4.53
N ILE A 97 4.50 1.79 -3.56
CA ILE A 97 4.92 2.09 -2.18
C ILE A 97 6.22 1.33 -1.90
N LYS A 98 7.24 2.08 -1.48
CA LYS A 98 8.50 1.51 -0.97
C LYS A 98 8.42 1.39 0.55
N HIS A 99 8.67 0.19 1.05
CA HIS A 99 8.61 -0.14 2.47
C HIS A 99 9.98 -0.07 3.14
N LEU A 100 9.98 -0.18 4.48
CA LEU A 100 11.19 -0.09 5.30
C LEU A 100 12.18 -1.23 5.06
N ASP A 101 11.68 -2.42 4.72
CA ASP A 101 12.47 -3.61 4.36
C ASP A 101 13.01 -3.56 2.92
N GLN A 102 12.85 -2.43 2.23
CA GLN A 102 13.18 -2.18 0.83
C GLN A 102 12.30 -2.90 -0.20
N SER A 103 11.29 -3.64 0.24
CA SER A 103 10.28 -4.18 -0.67
C SER A 103 9.48 -3.04 -1.32
N VAL A 104 8.95 -3.32 -2.50
CA VAL A 104 8.05 -2.42 -3.22
C VAL A 104 6.75 -3.14 -3.50
N THR A 105 5.62 -2.46 -3.28
CA THR A 105 4.30 -2.95 -3.67
C THR A 105 3.65 -2.03 -4.68
N VAL A 106 2.93 -2.63 -5.63
CA VAL A 106 2.28 -1.92 -6.74
C VAL A 106 0.78 -2.18 -6.67
N TYR A 107 0.00 -1.12 -6.89
CA TYR A 107 -1.47 -1.15 -6.84
C TYR A 107 -2.00 -0.55 -8.13
N GLY A 108 -2.57 -1.37 -9.01
CA GLY A 108 -3.06 -0.99 -10.34
C GLY A 108 -4.59 -0.93 -10.46
N HIS A 109 -5.03 -0.42 -11.60
CA HIS A 109 -6.42 -0.31 -12.08
C HIS A 109 -7.36 0.51 -11.19
N ASN A 110 -6.84 1.41 -10.35
CA ASN A 110 -7.63 2.18 -9.40
C ASN A 110 -8.57 3.17 -10.11
N ARG A 111 -9.78 3.41 -9.58
CA ARG A 111 -10.63 4.51 -10.09
C ARG A 111 -10.15 5.87 -9.57
N ARG A 112 -9.55 5.88 -8.38
CA ARG A 112 -9.07 7.08 -7.69
C ARG A 112 -7.90 6.74 -6.78
N LEU A 113 -6.85 7.55 -6.85
CA LEU A 113 -5.75 7.54 -5.88
C LEU A 113 -6.05 8.58 -4.79
N LEU A 114 -5.86 8.20 -3.53
CA LEU A 114 -6.09 9.05 -2.35
C LEU A 114 -4.79 9.54 -1.72
N VAL A 115 -3.65 9.18 -2.34
CA VAL A 115 -2.31 9.54 -1.92
C VAL A 115 -1.50 10.09 -3.09
N THR A 116 -0.45 10.84 -2.78
CA THR A 116 0.46 11.44 -3.77
C THR A 116 1.89 10.96 -3.58
N LYS A 117 2.71 11.07 -4.63
CA LYS A 117 4.15 10.80 -4.55
C LYS A 117 4.81 11.58 -3.39
N GLY A 118 5.67 10.91 -2.64
CA GLY A 118 6.38 11.44 -1.47
C GLY A 118 5.60 11.32 -0.15
N GLN A 119 4.31 10.99 -0.20
CA GLN A 119 3.51 10.81 1.00
C GLN A 119 3.94 9.57 1.77
N LYS A 120 4.05 9.71 3.10
CA LYS A 120 4.18 8.57 4.03
C LYS A 120 2.80 7.97 4.28
N VAL A 121 2.73 6.65 4.30
CA VAL A 121 1.50 5.91 4.59
C VAL A 121 1.75 4.89 5.69
N GLU A 122 0.71 4.61 6.46
CA GLU A 122 0.72 3.58 7.50
C GLU A 122 0.08 2.29 6.98
N GLN A 123 0.48 1.14 7.54
CA GLN A 123 -0.18 -0.13 7.28
C GLN A 123 -1.68 -0.02 7.58
N GLY A 124 -2.52 -0.48 6.66
CA GLY A 124 -3.99 -0.41 6.80
C GLY A 124 -4.59 0.95 6.46
N GLN A 125 -3.79 1.95 6.12
CA GLN A 125 -4.30 3.23 5.62
C GLN A 125 -4.95 3.02 4.25
N ILE A 126 -6.13 3.60 4.03
CA ILE A 126 -6.77 3.64 2.71
C ILE A 126 -5.95 4.56 1.79
N ILE A 127 -5.51 4.02 0.66
CA ILE A 127 -4.63 4.68 -0.30
C ILE A 127 -5.29 4.90 -1.67
N ALA A 128 -6.28 4.09 -2.01
CA ALA A 128 -7.00 4.18 -3.27
C ALA A 128 -8.40 3.55 -3.18
N GLU A 129 -9.15 3.73 -4.25
CA GLU A 129 -10.43 3.09 -4.49
C GLU A 129 -10.32 2.19 -5.73
N MET A 130 -10.77 0.95 -5.61
CA MET A 130 -10.76 -0.04 -6.68
C MET A 130 -11.52 0.47 -7.91
N GLY A 131 -11.02 0.16 -9.10
CA GLY A 131 -11.62 0.56 -10.36
C GLY A 131 -11.31 -0.43 -11.48
N SER A 132 -11.42 0.07 -12.71
CA SER A 132 -11.14 -0.67 -13.94
C SER A 132 -10.46 0.25 -14.97
N THR A 133 -9.45 1.02 -14.53
CA THR A 133 -8.70 1.93 -15.43
C THR A 133 -7.53 1.22 -16.10
N GLY A 134 -7.08 1.73 -17.25
CA GLY A 134 -5.98 1.10 -17.98
C GLY A 134 -6.44 -0.13 -18.76
N ASN A 135 -5.60 -1.14 -18.86
CA ASN A 135 -5.93 -2.40 -19.51
C ASN A 135 -6.64 -3.33 -18.52
N SER A 136 -7.94 -3.10 -18.32
CA SER A 136 -8.78 -3.85 -17.38
C SER A 136 -10.16 -4.07 -18.00
N SER A 137 -10.73 -5.27 -17.82
CA SER A 137 -12.04 -5.64 -18.39
C SER A 137 -13.19 -5.53 -17.39
N ALA A 138 -12.90 -5.51 -16.09
CA ALA A 138 -13.86 -5.38 -15.00
C ALA A 138 -13.16 -4.88 -13.73
N PRO A 139 -13.89 -4.34 -12.73
CA PRO A 139 -13.27 -3.84 -11.51
C PRO A 139 -12.47 -4.90 -10.72
N HIS A 140 -11.20 -4.60 -10.49
CA HIS A 140 -10.29 -5.40 -9.67
C HIS A 140 -9.10 -4.56 -9.21
N LEU A 141 -8.39 -5.04 -8.18
CA LEU A 141 -7.05 -4.58 -7.85
C LEU A 141 -6.03 -5.51 -8.48
N HIS A 142 -5.13 -4.98 -9.30
CA HIS A 142 -3.88 -5.67 -9.65
C HIS A 142 -2.82 -5.34 -8.60
N PHE A 143 -2.30 -6.36 -7.91
CA PHE A 143 -1.37 -6.20 -6.80
C PHE A 143 -0.09 -6.99 -7.02
N GLU A 144 1.04 -6.28 -7.04
CA GLU A 144 2.37 -6.86 -7.21
C GLU A 144 3.23 -6.64 -5.97
N VAL A 145 4.16 -7.56 -5.73
CA VAL A 145 5.16 -7.45 -4.66
C VAL A 145 6.55 -7.72 -5.22
N PHE A 146 7.48 -6.81 -4.93
CA PHE A 146 8.90 -6.90 -5.27
C PHE A 146 9.71 -6.91 -3.97
N PRO A 147 9.99 -8.09 -3.37
CA PRO A 147 10.66 -8.18 -2.06
C PRO A 147 12.03 -7.48 -2.02
N ASN A 148 12.78 -7.54 -3.12
CA ASN A 148 14.09 -6.91 -3.27
C ASN A 148 14.07 -5.70 -4.24
N GLY A 149 12.86 -5.20 -4.56
CA GLY A 149 12.65 -4.04 -5.45
C GLY A 149 13.00 -4.25 -6.94
N ARG A 150 13.25 -5.50 -7.38
CA ARG A 150 13.68 -5.79 -8.77
C ARG A 150 12.90 -6.88 -9.49
N VAL A 151 12.53 -7.92 -8.78
CA VAL A 151 11.85 -9.09 -9.36
C VAL A 151 10.56 -9.32 -8.59
N ALA A 152 9.46 -9.41 -9.32
CA ALA A 152 8.16 -9.72 -8.76
C ALA A 152 8.16 -11.13 -8.16
N ALA A 153 7.52 -11.28 -7.00
CA ALA A 153 7.29 -12.55 -6.33
C ALA A 153 5.79 -12.78 -6.18
N ASP A 154 5.40 -14.05 -6.02
CA ASP A 154 4.02 -14.39 -5.67
C ASP A 154 3.62 -13.68 -4.36
N PRO A 155 2.58 -12.81 -4.37
CA PRO A 155 2.11 -12.13 -3.17
C PRO A 155 1.49 -13.08 -2.12
N ILE A 156 0.94 -14.23 -2.52
CA ILE A 156 0.12 -15.07 -1.64
C ILE A 156 0.86 -15.54 -0.37
N PRO A 157 2.09 -16.06 -0.44
CA PRO A 157 2.83 -16.47 0.76
C PRO A 157 3.13 -15.31 1.71
N LEU A 158 3.22 -14.08 1.18
CA LEU A 158 3.54 -12.87 1.93
C LEU A 158 2.31 -12.29 2.63
N LEU A 159 1.12 -12.43 2.03
CA LEU A 159 -0.16 -11.99 2.59
C LEU A 159 -0.75 -12.96 3.62
N ALA A 160 -0.35 -14.23 3.60
CA ALA A 160 -0.87 -15.28 4.49
C ALA A 160 -0.30 -15.24 5.92
N SER A 161 0.76 -14.46 6.17
CA SER A 161 1.49 -14.46 7.44
C SER A 161 0.86 -13.57 8.54
N ALA A 162 -0.17 -12.78 8.22
CA ALA A 162 -0.85 -11.93 9.20
C ALA A 162 -1.68 -12.70 10.26
N THR A 163 -1.77 -14.04 10.18
CA THR A 163 -2.64 -14.86 11.05
C THR A 163 -1.98 -16.02 11.79
N THR A 164 -0.67 -16.27 11.69
CA THR A 164 -0.06 -17.46 12.32
C THR A 164 0.49 -17.26 13.74
N GLU A 165 0.52 -16.05 14.32
CA GLU A 165 0.91 -15.86 15.73
C GLU A 165 0.03 -14.87 16.52
N LYS A 166 -1.29 -15.07 16.47
CA LYS A 166 -2.14 -14.69 17.60
C LYS A 166 -3.11 -15.82 17.85
N LYS A 167 -2.72 -16.75 18.74
CA LYS A 167 -3.68 -17.57 19.47
C LYS A 167 -4.79 -16.61 19.95
N PRO A 168 -6.05 -16.77 19.51
CA PRO A 168 -7.14 -15.96 20.02
C PRO A 168 -7.15 -16.09 21.54
N PRO A 169 -7.35 -15.00 22.32
CA PRO A 169 -7.72 -15.15 23.72
C PRO A 169 -8.90 -16.12 23.75
N SER A 170 -8.78 -17.19 24.55
CA SER A 170 -9.80 -18.22 24.63
C SER A 170 -11.18 -17.58 24.87
N LEU A 171 -12.18 -18.04 24.11
CA LEU A 171 -13.58 -17.63 24.11
C LEU A 171 -14.35 -17.97 25.42
N ASN A 172 -13.72 -17.78 26.58
CA ASN A 172 -14.30 -17.99 27.90
C ASN A 172 -14.22 -16.74 28.80
N GLN A 173 -13.97 -15.55 28.25
CA GLN A 173 -14.22 -14.33 29.02
C GLN A 173 -15.70 -13.96 28.92
N PRO A 174 -16.43 -13.85 30.05
CA PRO A 174 -17.81 -13.40 30.03
C PRO A 174 -17.84 -12.00 29.41
N VAL A 175 -18.59 -11.85 28.33
CA VAL A 175 -18.92 -10.56 27.73
C VAL A 175 -19.49 -9.70 28.85
N SER A 176 -18.75 -8.68 29.26
CA SER A 176 -19.30 -7.65 30.13
C SER A 176 -20.45 -7.00 29.37
N LYS A 177 -21.59 -6.91 30.08
CA LYS A 177 -22.88 -6.42 29.60
C LYS A 177 -22.70 -5.21 28.67
N PRO A 178 -23.38 -5.16 27.51
CA PRO A 178 -23.38 -3.97 26.66
C PRO A 178 -23.76 -2.73 27.48
N PRO A 179 -23.10 -1.58 27.28
CA PRO A 179 -23.50 -0.36 27.97
C PRO A 179 -24.96 -0.07 27.63
N THR A 180 -25.75 0.09 28.69
CA THR A 180 -27.15 0.50 28.60
C THR A 180 -27.26 1.70 27.68
N ALA A 181 -28.06 1.58 26.61
CA ALA A 181 -28.40 2.70 25.75
C ALA A 181 -28.98 3.82 26.63
N GLN A 182 -28.31 4.98 26.66
CA GLN A 182 -28.90 6.18 27.20
C GLN A 182 -29.90 6.71 26.17
N GLU A 183 -31.16 6.78 26.60
CA GLU A 183 -32.25 7.38 25.87
C GLU A 183 -31.98 8.88 25.72
N VAL A 184 -31.50 9.28 24.53
CA VAL A 184 -31.35 10.69 24.20
C VAL A 184 -32.72 11.19 23.76
N SER A 185 -33.34 12.03 24.59
CA SER A 185 -34.60 12.72 24.31
C SER A 185 -34.53 13.45 22.97
N PRO A 186 -35.49 13.26 22.05
CA PRO A 186 -35.45 13.91 20.74
C PRO A 186 -35.61 15.42 20.88
N LEU A 187 -34.68 16.16 20.29
CA LEU A 187 -34.82 17.59 20.01
C LEU A 187 -35.96 17.78 19.01
N PRO A 188 -36.82 18.82 19.18
CA PRO A 188 -37.90 19.07 18.24
C PRO A 188 -37.32 19.59 16.92
N VAL A 189 -37.33 18.75 15.89
CA VAL A 189 -37.11 19.19 14.51
C VAL A 189 -38.44 19.68 13.98
N SER A 190 -38.54 20.99 13.76
CA SER A 190 -39.66 21.64 13.07
C SER A 190 -39.71 21.14 11.62
N ILE A 191 -40.79 20.45 11.27
CA ILE A 191 -41.10 19.99 9.92
C ILE A 191 -41.80 21.13 9.19
N GLU A 192 -41.09 21.85 8.32
CA GLU A 192 -41.70 22.54 7.17
C GLU A 192 -40.69 22.62 6.02
N THR A 193 -40.66 21.62 5.14
CA THR A 193 -40.16 21.82 3.76
C THR A 193 -40.91 20.88 2.81
N GLU A 194 -41.68 21.47 1.89
CA GLU A 194 -42.43 20.78 0.83
C GLU A 194 -41.47 20.15 -0.20
N CYS A 195 -41.54 18.82 -0.40
CA CYS A 195 -40.91 18.14 -1.55
C CYS A 195 -41.89 18.05 -2.74
N ASN A 196 -41.94 19.08 -3.58
CA ASN A 196 -42.86 19.15 -4.73
C ASN A 196 -42.29 18.66 -6.07
N ASP A 197 -40.99 18.40 -6.20
CA ASP A 197 -40.41 18.02 -7.50
C ASP A 197 -40.06 16.52 -7.59
N MET A 198 -40.59 15.86 -8.62
CA MET A 198 -40.35 14.45 -8.96
C MET A 198 -39.62 14.38 -10.30
N ILE A 199 -38.36 13.92 -10.28
CA ILE A 199 -37.57 13.71 -11.50
C ILE A 199 -37.53 12.21 -11.82
N LEU A 200 -38.06 11.86 -12.98
CA LEU A 200 -37.97 10.52 -13.56
C LEU A 200 -36.61 10.35 -14.24
N LEU A 201 -35.77 9.43 -13.74
CA LEU A 201 -34.57 9.00 -14.43
C LEU A 201 -34.87 7.76 -15.28
N PRO A 202 -34.73 7.80 -16.62
CA PRO A 202 -34.88 6.62 -17.44
C PRO A 202 -33.68 5.68 -17.24
N GLY A 203 -33.93 4.45 -16.78
CA GLY A 203 -32.93 3.39 -16.66
C GLY A 203 -33.32 2.15 -17.48
N GLU A 204 -32.33 1.46 -18.06
CA GLU A 204 -32.50 0.33 -19.01
C GLU A 204 -33.05 -0.98 -18.43
N THR A 205 -33.45 -1.03 -17.16
CA THR A 205 -34.19 -2.19 -16.61
C THR A 205 -35.21 -1.75 -15.57
N ALA A 206 -36.49 -2.01 -15.86
CA ALA A 206 -37.71 -1.80 -15.06
C ALA A 206 -37.90 -0.41 -14.39
N ASN A 207 -38.96 0.29 -14.83
CA ASN A 207 -39.40 1.60 -14.32
C ASN A 207 -39.54 1.64 -12.79
N ASN A 208 -38.50 2.10 -12.09
CA ASN A 208 -38.56 2.43 -10.67
C ASN A 208 -38.69 3.95 -10.51
N LEU A 209 -39.83 4.39 -9.96
CA LEU A 209 -40.06 5.78 -9.57
C LEU A 209 -39.26 6.07 -8.29
N MET A 210 -38.19 6.86 -8.40
CA MET A 210 -37.39 7.32 -7.26
C MET A 210 -37.71 8.80 -7.00
N LYS A 211 -38.08 9.14 -5.76
CA LYS A 211 -38.31 10.54 -5.34
C LYS A 211 -37.03 11.06 -4.69
N ILE A 212 -36.45 12.13 -5.24
CA ILE A 212 -35.23 12.75 -4.73
C ILE A 212 -35.63 14.02 -3.98
N CYS A 213 -35.47 14.03 -2.66
CA CYS A 213 -35.62 15.23 -1.84
C CYS A 213 -34.22 15.82 -1.58
N GLN A 214 -33.99 17.04 -2.05
CA GLN A 214 -32.68 17.66 -2.00
C GLN A 214 -32.53 18.47 -0.72
N ASP A 215 -32.20 17.78 0.38
CA ASP A 215 -31.46 18.37 1.48
C ASP A 215 -30.47 17.31 1.99
N ASN A 216 -29.17 17.58 1.77
CA ASN A 216 -28.02 16.80 2.27
C ASN A 216 -27.71 15.45 1.59
N ALA A 217 -28.05 15.30 0.29
CA ALA A 217 -27.55 14.22 -0.57
C ALA A 217 -27.79 12.78 -0.06
N GLN A 218 -28.86 12.53 0.70
CA GLN A 218 -29.27 11.17 1.06
C GLN A 218 -30.40 10.69 0.14
N LEU A 219 -30.15 9.56 -0.53
CA LEU A 219 -31.14 8.86 -1.34
C LEU A 219 -31.88 7.85 -0.45
N PHE A 220 -33.19 7.99 -0.33
CA PHE A 220 -34.04 7.02 0.37
C PHE A 220 -34.87 6.24 -0.63
N ARG A 221 -34.84 4.90 -0.52
CA ARG A 221 -35.71 3.98 -1.23
C ARG A 221 -36.91 3.67 -0.33
N GLN A 222 -38.13 3.92 -0.77
CA GLN A 222 -39.32 3.44 -0.05
C GLN A 222 -39.63 1.98 -0.46
N PRO A 223 -40.20 1.16 0.46
CA PRO A 223 -40.55 -0.24 0.20
C PRO A 223 -41.67 -0.40 -0.83
#